data_AF-A0A9E5TEC0-F1
#
_entry.id   AF-A0A9E5TEC0-F1
#
_cell.length_a   1.000
_cell.length_b   1.000
_cell.length_c   1.000
_cell.angle_alpha   90.00
_cell.angle_beta   90.00
_cell.angle_gamma   90.00
#
_symmetry.space_group_name_H-M   'P 1'
#
loop_
_entity.id
_entity.type
_entity.pdbx_description
1 polymer ?
#
loop_
_entity_poly.entity_id
_entity_poly.type
_entity_poly.pdbx_seq_one_letter_code
_entity_poly.pdbx_strand_id
1 'polypeptide(L)'
;MMNSTEQVSPAKFKRGYLAFQKHEPREAMYKTALFLIECFWRKPRDMAGNVWEWCADWYDKDYYGSAPSRNPTGPSSGGGRVLRGGSWYNFARSIRCANRYGYLPSRRYCSIGFRCARDSK
;
A
#
# COMPACT_ATOMS: atom_id res chain seq x y z
N MET A 1 33.37 -3.80 -12.61
CA MET A 1 32.48 -3.19 -13.61
C MET A 1 31.40 -4.23 -13.93
N MET A 2 30.19 -4.08 -13.38
CA MET A 2 29.08 -5.00 -13.62
C MET A 2 28.24 -4.46 -14.78
N ASN A 3 28.07 -5.30 -15.80
CA ASN A 3 27.43 -4.96 -17.07
C ASN A 3 25.98 -4.53 -16.90
N SER A 4 25.59 -3.57 -17.73
CA SER A 4 24.24 -3.04 -17.90
C SER A 4 23.22 -4.17 -18.04
N THR A 5 22.22 -4.15 -17.15
CA THR A 5 21.01 -4.94 -17.28
C THR A 5 20.32 -4.62 -18.61
N GLU A 6 20.34 -5.57 -19.55
CA GLU A 6 19.44 -5.56 -20.70
C GLU A 6 18.01 -5.43 -20.19
N GLN A 7 17.36 -4.30 -20.47
CA GLN A 7 15.91 -4.18 -20.31
C GLN A 7 15.25 -5.14 -21.29
N VAL A 8 14.75 -6.27 -20.79
CA VAL A 8 14.01 -7.24 -21.59
C VAL A 8 12.71 -6.56 -22.05
N SER A 9 12.58 -6.37 -23.37
CA SER A 9 11.39 -5.72 -23.94
C SER A 9 10.11 -6.50 -23.62
N PRO A 10 8.95 -5.81 -23.47
CA PRO A 10 7.67 -6.48 -23.18
C PRO A 10 7.32 -7.60 -24.17
N ALA A 11 7.77 -7.48 -25.43
CA ALA A 11 7.57 -8.48 -26.46
C ALA A 11 8.43 -9.74 -26.26
N LYS A 12 9.70 -9.58 -25.86
CA LYS A 12 10.62 -10.69 -25.56
C LYS A 12 10.14 -11.45 -24.31
N PHE A 13 9.59 -10.72 -23.33
CA PHE A 13 8.96 -11.29 -22.13
C PHE A 13 7.68 -12.08 -22.46
N LYS A 14 6.78 -11.53 -23.28
CA LYS A 14 5.53 -12.20 -23.69
C LYS A 14 5.81 -13.55 -24.37
N ARG A 15 6.86 -13.61 -25.19
CA ARG A 15 7.28 -14.84 -25.87
C ARG A 15 7.82 -15.89 -24.90
N GLY A 16 8.60 -15.48 -23.90
CA GLY A 16 9.08 -16.36 -22.83
C GLY A 16 7.97 -16.89 -21.93
N TYR A 17 7.03 -16.02 -21.53
CA TYR A 17 5.87 -16.37 -20.72
C TYR A 17 4.96 -17.40 -21.40
N LEU A 18 4.67 -17.22 -22.70
CA LEU A 18 3.85 -18.15 -23.48
C LEU A 18 4.55 -19.50 -23.73
N ALA A 19 5.88 -19.51 -23.84
CA ALA A 19 6.66 -20.75 -23.95
C ALA A 19 6.70 -21.53 -22.62
N PHE A 20 6.72 -20.81 -21.49
CA PHE A 20 6.78 -21.37 -20.14
C PHE A 20 5.45 -21.96 -19.65
N GLN A 21 4.30 -21.42 -20.09
CA GLN A 21 2.97 -21.96 -19.78
C GLN A 21 2.73 -23.40 -20.23
N LYS A 22 3.57 -23.95 -21.14
CA LYS A 22 3.43 -25.32 -21.64
C LYS A 22 3.93 -26.41 -20.69
N HIS A 23 4.72 -26.09 -19.66
CA HIS A 23 5.24 -27.09 -18.72
C HIS A 23 5.08 -26.64 -17.24
N GLU A 24 4.36 -27.46 -16.46
CA GLU A 24 4.18 -27.41 -14.99
C GLU A 24 3.25 -26.33 -14.39
N PRO A 25 1.92 -26.56 -14.33
CA PRO A 25 0.94 -25.47 -14.19
C PRO A 25 0.73 -24.85 -12.79
N ARG A 26 1.25 -25.41 -11.68
CA ARG A 26 0.94 -24.89 -10.32
C ARG A 26 2.08 -24.12 -9.65
N GLU A 27 3.25 -24.74 -9.52
CA GLU A 27 4.42 -24.10 -8.91
C GLU A 27 4.97 -22.95 -9.77
N ALA A 28 4.96 -23.14 -11.08
CA ALA A 28 5.37 -22.13 -12.04
C ALA A 28 4.45 -20.90 -12.02
N MET A 29 3.14 -21.10 -11.86
CA MET A 29 2.17 -20.01 -11.74
C MET A 29 2.40 -19.21 -10.46
N TYR A 30 2.63 -19.87 -9.32
CA TYR A 30 2.89 -19.19 -8.05
C TYR A 30 4.22 -18.42 -8.09
N LYS A 31 5.28 -19.03 -8.63
CA LYS A 31 6.59 -18.38 -8.80
C LYS A 31 6.55 -17.23 -9.80
N THR A 32 5.78 -17.34 -10.88
CA THR A 32 5.61 -16.24 -11.85
C THR A 32 4.74 -15.13 -11.27
N ALA A 33 3.69 -15.45 -10.52
CA ALA A 33 2.88 -14.47 -9.82
C ALA A 33 3.71 -13.73 -8.76
N LEU A 34 4.51 -14.44 -7.96
CA LEU A 34 5.44 -13.84 -7.01
C LEU A 34 6.49 -12.98 -7.72
N PHE A 35 7.13 -13.49 -8.79
CA PHE A 35 8.11 -12.74 -9.56
C PHE A 35 7.51 -11.47 -10.20
N LEU A 36 6.30 -11.55 -10.75
CA LEU A 36 5.59 -10.38 -11.29
C LEU A 36 5.18 -9.40 -10.18
N ILE A 37 4.77 -9.90 -9.01
CA ILE A 37 4.44 -9.07 -7.84
C ILE A 37 5.71 -8.39 -7.29
N GLU A 38 6.86 -9.05 -7.30
CA GLU A 38 8.12 -8.52 -6.77
C GLU A 38 8.85 -7.60 -7.74
N CYS A 39 8.84 -7.92 -9.05
CA CYS A 39 9.58 -7.17 -10.06
C CYS A 39 8.77 -6.06 -10.74
N PHE A 40 7.44 -6.17 -10.80
CA PHE A 40 6.60 -5.18 -11.50
C PHE A 40 5.69 -4.36 -10.57
N TRP A 41 5.49 -4.79 -9.32
CA TRP A 41 4.69 -4.06 -8.36
C TRP A 41 5.59 -3.46 -7.26
N ARG A 42 5.75 -2.13 -7.26
CA ARG A 42 6.25 -1.41 -6.07
C ARG A 42 5.19 -1.50 -4.98
N LYS A 43 5.01 -2.67 -4.36
CA LYS A 43 4.12 -2.79 -3.21
C LYS A 43 4.74 -2.06 -2.04
N PRO A 44 4.03 -1.07 -1.45
CA PRO A 44 4.44 -0.57 -0.14
C PRO A 44 4.35 -1.73 0.85
N ARG A 45 5.48 -2.02 1.52
CA ARG A 45 5.58 -3.03 2.58
C ARG A 45 5.01 -2.48 3.89
N ASP A 46 4.55 -3.41 4.73
CA ASP A 46 4.07 -3.14 6.09
C ASP A 46 2.89 -2.15 6.18
N MET A 47 1.93 -2.25 5.25
CA MET A 47 0.70 -1.46 5.27
C MET A 47 -0.30 -1.90 6.35
N ALA A 48 -0.04 -3.04 6.99
CA ALA A 48 -0.90 -3.67 7.99
C ALA A 48 -0.02 -4.07 9.19
N GLY A 49 0.05 -3.19 10.19
CA GLY A 49 0.87 -3.37 11.39
C GLY A 49 2.17 -2.56 11.37
N ASN A 50 3.13 -2.97 12.19
CA ASN A 50 4.35 -2.21 12.52
C ASN A 50 4.03 -0.89 13.23
N VAL A 51 3.65 0.16 12.52
CA VAL A 51 3.30 1.46 13.11
C VAL A 51 2.04 2.01 12.48
N TRP A 52 1.26 2.74 13.27
CA TRP A 52 0.21 3.59 12.73
C TRP A 52 0.84 4.65 11.83
N GLU A 53 0.18 4.96 10.72
CA GLU A 53 0.68 5.95 9.78
C GLU A 53 -0.27 7.13 9.66
N TRP A 54 0.27 8.33 9.87
CA TRP A 54 -0.45 9.58 9.64
C TRP A 54 -0.87 9.77 8.19
N CYS A 55 -2.12 10.19 7.99
CA CYS A 55 -2.64 10.75 6.75
C CYS A 55 -2.90 12.25 6.93
N ALA A 56 -2.86 12.99 5.81
CA ALA A 56 -3.13 14.42 5.82
C ALA A 56 -4.59 14.74 6.18
N ASP A 57 -5.53 13.83 5.92
CA ASP A 57 -6.96 14.00 6.13
C ASP A 57 -7.33 14.24 7.61
N TRP A 58 -8.32 15.11 7.83
CA TRP A 58 -9.01 15.16 9.12
C TRP A 58 -9.91 13.95 9.30
N TYR A 59 -10.01 13.45 10.53
CA TYR A 59 -10.88 12.33 10.87
C TYR A 59 -12.29 12.82 11.12
N ASP A 60 -13.22 12.18 10.42
CA ASP A 60 -14.66 12.23 10.65
C ASP A 60 -15.22 10.83 10.32
N LYS A 61 -16.09 10.36 11.21
CA LYS A 61 -16.75 9.05 11.14
C LYS A 61 -17.77 8.99 10.01
N ASP A 62 -18.43 10.11 9.71
CA ASP A 62 -19.56 10.16 8.78
C ASP A 62 -19.15 10.65 7.39
N TYR A 63 -17.88 11.11 7.23
CA TYR A 63 -17.36 11.68 5.98
C TYR A 63 -17.56 10.81 4.74
N TYR A 64 -17.53 9.49 4.87
CA TYR A 64 -17.72 8.59 3.73
C TYR A 64 -19.14 8.68 3.13
N GLY A 65 -20.14 9.14 3.89
CA GLY A 65 -21.50 9.36 3.39
C GLY A 65 -21.62 10.59 2.49
N SER A 66 -20.73 11.57 2.62
CA SER A 66 -20.75 12.83 1.86
C SER A 66 -19.50 13.05 1.01
N ALA A 67 -18.58 12.09 0.96
CA ALA A 67 -17.31 12.23 0.26
C ALA A 67 -17.52 12.34 -1.26
N PRO A 68 -16.78 13.23 -1.96
CA PRO A 68 -16.79 13.25 -3.41
C PRO A 68 -16.21 11.94 -3.96
N SER A 69 -16.72 11.48 -5.11
CA SER A 69 -16.28 10.24 -5.74
C SER A 69 -14.85 10.30 -6.29
N ARG A 70 -14.35 11.50 -6.58
CA ARG A 70 -13.02 11.75 -7.14
C ARG A 70 -12.17 12.59 -6.20
N ASN A 71 -10.98 12.07 -5.87
CA ASN A 71 -9.97 12.72 -5.04
C ASN A 71 -10.51 13.34 -3.72
N PRO A 72 -11.14 12.54 -2.84
CA PRO A 72 -11.59 13.04 -1.54
C PRO A 72 -10.39 13.47 -0.70
N THR A 73 -10.43 14.70 -0.17
CA THR A 73 -9.35 15.30 0.64
C THR A 73 -9.62 15.27 2.16
N GLY A 74 -10.74 14.67 2.55
CA GLY A 74 -11.24 14.70 3.92
C GLY A 74 -12.06 15.96 4.24
N PRO A 75 -12.61 16.06 5.45
CA PRO A 75 -13.20 17.29 5.96
C PRO A 75 -12.19 18.43 6.00
N SER A 76 -12.66 19.68 5.96
CA SER A 76 -11.80 20.88 6.04
C SER A 76 -11.18 21.09 7.43
N SER A 77 -11.83 20.58 8.48
CA SER A 77 -11.39 20.67 9.89
C SER A 77 -11.79 19.43 10.68
N GLY A 78 -11.16 19.21 11.84
CA GLY A 78 -11.50 18.09 12.71
C GLY A 78 -10.71 18.08 14.01
N GLY A 79 -11.16 17.27 14.97
CA GLY A 79 -10.49 17.10 16.26
C GLY A 79 -9.25 16.20 16.23
N GLY A 80 -9.01 15.48 15.13
CA GLY A 80 -7.86 14.60 14.98
C GLY A 80 -7.57 14.27 13.52
N ARG A 81 -6.32 13.96 13.20
CA ARG A 81 -5.91 13.49 11.87
C ARG A 81 -6.10 11.98 11.77
N VAL A 82 -6.25 11.48 10.55
CA VAL A 82 -6.46 10.05 10.30
C VAL A 82 -5.15 9.27 10.49
N LEU A 83 -5.25 8.13 11.18
CA LEU A 83 -4.24 7.08 11.28
C LEU A 83 -4.72 5.81 10.55
N ARG A 84 -3.81 5.16 9.82
CA ARG A 84 -4.04 3.92 9.06
C ARG A 84 -3.02 2.83 9.41
N GLY A 85 -3.35 1.60 9.04
CA GLY A 85 -2.44 0.44 9.08
C GLY A 85 -2.42 -0.33 10.40
N GLY A 86 -2.54 0.33 11.54
CA GLY A 86 -2.35 -0.31 12.84
C GLY A 86 -0.87 -0.43 13.22
N SER A 87 -0.58 -0.79 14.47
CA SER A 87 0.79 -0.93 14.98
C SER A 87 1.06 -2.30 15.61
N TRP A 88 2.33 -2.54 15.97
CA TRP A 88 2.79 -3.73 16.69
C TRP A 88 2.07 -3.96 18.03
N TYR A 89 1.44 -2.93 18.60
CA TYR A 89 0.68 -3.01 19.85
C TYR A 89 -0.80 -3.40 19.64
N ASN A 90 -1.30 -3.37 18.41
CA ASN A 90 -2.71 -3.64 18.14
C ASN A 90 -3.01 -5.14 18.01
N PHE A 91 -4.20 -5.53 18.46
CA PHE A 91 -4.73 -6.87 18.18
C PHE A 91 -4.92 -7.08 16.68
N ALA A 92 -4.66 -8.31 16.21
CA ALA A 92 -4.81 -8.70 14.80
C ALA A 92 -6.19 -8.32 14.21
N ARG A 93 -7.27 -8.42 14.99
CA ARG A 93 -8.64 -8.02 14.55
C ARG A 93 -8.77 -6.53 14.17
N SER A 94 -7.89 -5.69 14.70
CA SER A 94 -7.89 -4.23 14.49
C SER A 94 -6.94 -3.82 13.36
N ILE A 95 -6.05 -4.72 12.91
CA ILE A 95 -5.14 -4.52 11.79
C ILE A 95 -5.87 -4.90 10.49
N ARG A 96 -6.83 -4.05 10.09
CA ARG A 96 -7.61 -4.21 8.86
C ARG A 96 -7.33 -3.06 7.92
N CYS A 97 -7.27 -3.32 6.62
CA CYS A 97 -7.05 -2.28 5.59
C CYS A 97 -8.10 -1.15 5.64
N ALA A 98 -9.35 -1.49 6.00
CA ALA A 98 -10.44 -0.52 6.11
C ALA A 98 -10.45 0.25 7.44
N ASN A 99 -9.62 -0.12 8.42
CA ASN A 99 -9.64 0.52 9.73
C ASN A 99 -9.15 1.97 9.63
N ARG A 100 -9.80 2.85 10.38
CA ARG A 100 -9.52 4.29 10.44
C ARG A 100 -9.58 4.73 11.89
N TYR A 101 -8.54 5.39 12.36
CA TYR A 101 -8.52 5.95 13.70
C TYR A 101 -8.23 7.44 13.65
N GLY A 102 -8.95 8.22 14.45
CA GLY A 102 -8.73 9.66 14.58
C GLY A 102 -7.86 9.94 15.79
N TYR A 103 -6.77 10.69 15.62
CA TYR A 103 -5.88 11.00 16.73
C TYR A 103 -5.40 12.45 16.71
N LEU A 104 -5.17 13.00 17.90
CA LEU A 104 -4.76 14.39 18.06
C LEU A 104 -3.36 14.61 17.45
N PRO A 105 -3.19 15.55 16.49
CA PRO A 105 -1.90 15.77 15.84
C PRO A 105 -0.82 16.32 16.78
N SER A 106 -1.22 16.89 17.93
CA SER A 106 -0.29 17.35 18.98
C SER A 106 0.30 16.21 19.81
N ARG A 107 -0.30 15.01 19.77
CA ARG A 107 0.15 13.85 20.55
C ARG A 107 1.08 12.98 19.73
N ARG A 108 2.12 12.47 20.38
CA ARG A 108 3.09 11.55 19.80
C ARG A 108 3.12 10.26 20.60
N TYR A 109 3.32 9.15 19.91
CA TYR A 109 3.43 7.84 20.54
C TYR A 109 4.46 7.01 19.78
N CYS A 110 5.18 6.12 20.45
CA CYS A 110 6.23 5.30 19.84
C CYS A 110 5.72 4.30 18.79
N SER A 111 4.41 4.10 18.71
CA SER A 111 3.76 3.22 17.75
C SER A 111 3.13 3.97 16.57
N ILE A 112 3.44 5.27 16.40
CA ILE A 112 2.93 6.13 15.33
C ILE A 112 4.10 6.71 14.52
N GLY A 113 4.05 6.53 13.21
CA GLY A 113 4.95 7.11 12.22
C GLY A 113 4.17 7.70 11.04
N PHE A 114 4.82 7.79 9.88
CA PHE A 114 4.21 8.26 8.64
C PHE A 114 4.97 7.72 7.43
N ARG A 115 4.32 7.74 6.27
CA ARG A 115 4.96 7.54 4.98
C ARG A 115 4.60 8.69 4.05
N CYS A 116 5.54 9.13 3.24
CA CYS A 116 5.32 10.23 2.30
C CYS A 116 4.64 9.74 1.02
N ALA A 117 3.79 10.59 0.46
CA ALA A 117 3.25 10.46 -0.88
C ALA A 117 3.60 11.71 -1.69
N ARG A 118 3.52 11.60 -3.02
CA ARG A 118 3.69 12.72 -3.94
C ARG A 118 2.76 12.54 -5.12
N ASP A 119 2.33 13.65 -5.70
CA ASP A 119 1.57 13.63 -6.94
C ASP A 119 2.41 13.07 -8.09
N SER A 120 1.75 12.37 -9.01
CA SER A 120 2.37 11.99 -10.28
C SER A 120 2.58 13.24 -11.13
N LYS A 121 3.74 13.32 -11.79
CA LYS A 121 4.01 14.34 -12.80
C LYS A 121 3.19 14.09 -14.06
#